data_AF-A0A011UDD2-F1
#
_entry.id   AF-A0A011UDD2-F1
#
_cell.length_a   1.000
_cell.length_b   1.000
_cell.length_c   1.000
_cell.angle_alpha   90.00
_cell.angle_beta   90.00
_cell.angle_gamma   90.00
#
_symmetry.space_group_name_H-M   'P 1'
#
loop_
_entity.id
_entity.type
_entity.pdbx_description
1 polymer ?
#
loop_
_entity_poly.entity_id
_entity_poly.type
_entity_poly.pdbx_seq_one_letter_code
_entity_poly.pdbx_strand_id
1 'polypeptide(L)'
;MSTETGGGNPTSLSSEARFAFYKEAYFATAERQFQYGKWVLASLLTVHAGSLLAISQAGSKTGALYAACGPLLIYGVGISLIAGGMAWFNFTVAMNVYASILVHIRENKEYKVSRKVRVTMGITVWGTPLIAAIALGLFFLAAARATNILHP
;
A
#
# COMPACT_ATOMS: atom_id res chain seq x y z
N MET A 1 33.28 -16.33 -28.02
CA MET A 1 32.36 -15.18 -27.89
C MET A 1 31.47 -15.49 -26.70
N SER A 2 31.97 -15.19 -25.51
CA SER A 2 31.37 -15.60 -24.24
C SER A 2 30.79 -14.36 -23.59
N THR A 3 29.47 -14.30 -23.51
CA THR A 3 28.72 -13.20 -22.88
C THR A 3 28.87 -13.30 -21.37
N GLU A 4 29.68 -12.42 -20.77
CA GLU A 4 29.73 -12.23 -19.32
C GLU A 4 28.40 -11.64 -18.84
N THR A 5 27.59 -12.47 -18.18
CA THR A 5 26.43 -12.03 -17.41
C THR A 5 26.93 -11.38 -16.12
N GLY A 6 27.18 -10.07 -16.18
CA GLY A 6 27.58 -9.22 -15.07
C GLY A 6 26.48 -9.07 -14.02
N GLY A 7 26.30 -10.11 -13.20
CA GLY A 7 25.62 -10.01 -11.90
C GLY A 7 26.54 -9.33 -10.89
N GLY A 8 26.77 -8.02 -11.04
CA GLY A 8 27.65 -7.24 -10.17
C GLY A 8 27.05 -7.07 -8.77
N ASN A 9 27.71 -7.63 -7.77
CA ASN A 9 27.40 -7.37 -6.37
C ASN A 9 27.58 -5.86 -6.09
N PRO A 10 26.58 -5.11 -5.59
CA PRO A 10 26.64 -3.65 -5.44
C PRO A 10 27.75 -3.15 -4.49
N THR A 11 28.47 -4.06 -3.83
CA THR A 11 29.67 -3.79 -3.04
C THR A 11 30.92 -3.49 -3.89
N SER A 12 30.93 -3.80 -5.19
CA SER A 12 32.06 -3.48 -6.10
C SER A 12 31.97 -2.09 -6.75
N LEU A 13 30.95 -1.31 -6.42
CA LEU A 13 30.74 0.04 -6.96
C LEU A 13 31.51 1.09 -6.15
N SER A 14 31.98 2.15 -6.82
CA SER A 14 32.58 3.30 -6.15
C SER A 14 31.58 3.93 -5.16
N SER A 15 32.10 4.55 -4.08
CA SER A 15 31.24 5.20 -3.07
C SER A 15 30.30 6.25 -3.69
N GLU A 16 30.76 6.96 -4.73
CA GLU A 16 29.97 7.92 -5.49
C GLU A 16 28.80 7.25 -6.22
N ALA A 17 29.05 6.14 -6.93
CA ALA A 17 28.00 5.40 -7.62
C ALA A 17 26.97 4.83 -6.64
N ARG A 18 27.41 4.32 -5.49
CA ARG A 18 26.51 3.85 -4.42
C ARG A 18 25.68 5.00 -3.86
N PHE A 19 26.29 6.16 -3.61
CA PHE A 19 25.58 7.33 -3.10
C PHE A 19 24.51 7.80 -4.09
N ALA A 20 24.85 7.91 -5.38
CA ALA A 20 23.90 8.29 -6.43
C ALA A 20 22.72 7.32 -6.49
N PHE A 21 23.00 6.01 -6.49
CA PHE A 21 21.96 4.97 -6.49
C PHE A 21 20.99 5.09 -5.31
N TYR A 22 21.49 5.20 -4.08
CA TYR A 22 20.61 5.29 -2.90
C TYR A 22 19.86 6.62 -2.81
N LYS A 23 20.43 7.70 -3.37
CA LYS A 23 19.76 8.99 -3.49
C LYS A 23 18.59 8.90 -4.46
N GLU A 24 18.79 8.29 -5.62
CA GLU A 24 17.72 8.02 -6.59
C GLU A 24 16.65 7.10 -6.00
N ALA A 25 17.05 6.03 -5.33
CA ALA A 25 16.13 5.12 -4.67
C ALA A 25 15.27 5.83 -3.60
N TYR A 26 15.87 6.73 -2.81
CA TYR A 26 15.15 7.56 -1.85
C TYR A 26 14.07 8.42 -2.53
N PHE A 27 14.44 9.20 -3.55
CA PHE A 27 13.49 10.06 -4.26
C PHE A 27 12.40 9.26 -4.98
N ALA A 28 12.77 8.16 -5.64
CA ALA A 28 11.81 7.26 -6.27
C ALA A 28 10.82 6.68 -5.24
N THR A 29 11.29 6.30 -4.06
CA THR A 29 10.45 5.77 -2.99
C THR A 29 9.49 6.84 -2.45
N ALA A 30 9.97 8.07 -2.27
CA ALA A 30 9.13 9.21 -1.86
C ALA A 30 8.01 9.51 -2.87
N GLU A 31 8.35 9.54 -4.16
CA GLU A 31 7.36 9.74 -5.22
C GLU A 31 6.35 8.59 -5.27
N ARG A 32 6.82 7.34 -5.15
CA ARG A 32 5.95 6.16 -5.15
C ARG A 32 5.05 6.10 -3.94
N GLN A 33 5.50 6.54 -2.77
CA GLN A 33 4.66 6.67 -1.58
C GLN A 33 3.45 7.55 -1.85
N PHE A 34 3.69 8.71 -2.47
CA PHE A 34 2.64 9.66 -2.80
C PHE A 34 1.69 9.09 -3.86
N GLN A 35 2.21 8.51 -4.95
CA GLN A 35 1.36 8.02 -6.03
C GLN A 35 0.60 6.74 -5.65
N TYR A 36 1.30 5.70 -5.19
CA TYR A 36 0.69 4.39 -4.97
C TYR A 36 -0.25 4.39 -3.77
N GLY A 37 0.17 4.99 -2.65
CA GLY A 37 -0.65 5.09 -1.44
C GLY A 37 -1.94 5.86 -1.70
N LYS A 38 -1.86 6.98 -2.44
CA LYS A 38 -3.02 7.78 -2.85
C LYS A 38 -4.00 6.96 -3.67
N TRP A 39 -3.54 6.27 -4.72
CA TRP A 39 -4.45 5.55 -5.62
C TRP A 39 -5.10 4.35 -4.94
N VAL A 40 -4.35 3.54 -4.19
CA VAL A 40 -4.93 2.39 -3.46
C VAL A 40 -5.98 2.86 -2.45
N LEU A 41 -5.66 3.88 -1.65
CA LEU A 41 -6.58 4.38 -0.64
C LEU A 41 -7.80 5.05 -1.28
N ALA A 42 -7.60 5.88 -2.31
CA ALA A 42 -8.69 6.55 -3.02
C ALA A 42 -9.62 5.53 -3.66
N SER A 43 -9.12 4.54 -4.40
CA SER A 43 -9.96 3.53 -5.04
C SER A 43 -10.79 2.74 -4.04
N LEU A 44 -10.19 2.28 -2.93
CA LEU A 44 -10.91 1.52 -1.92
C LEU A 44 -11.95 2.38 -1.17
N LEU A 45 -11.58 3.61 -0.78
CA LEU A 45 -12.54 4.52 -0.17
C LEU A 45 -13.67 4.88 -1.12
N THR A 46 -13.39 5.12 -2.40
CA THR A 46 -14.39 5.44 -3.41
C THR A 46 -15.41 4.31 -3.54
N VAL A 47 -15.00 3.04 -3.61
CA VAL A 47 -15.98 1.95 -3.74
C VAL A 47 -16.82 1.79 -2.49
N HIS A 48 -16.26 1.93 -1.29
CA HIS A 48 -17.02 1.74 -0.05
C HIS A 48 -17.86 2.96 0.33
N ALA A 49 -17.24 4.14 0.43
CA ALA A 49 -17.93 5.37 0.78
C ALA A 49 -18.85 5.85 -0.34
N GLY A 50 -18.45 5.67 -1.61
CA GLY A 50 -19.31 5.96 -2.76
C GLY A 50 -20.55 5.06 -2.78
N SER A 51 -20.42 3.79 -2.41
CA SER A 51 -21.59 2.90 -2.29
C SER A 51 -22.50 3.31 -1.13
N LEU A 52 -21.95 3.74 0.01
CA LEU A 52 -22.76 4.27 1.11
C LEU A 52 -23.54 5.52 0.67
N LEU A 53 -22.90 6.42 -0.08
CA LEU A 53 -23.56 7.60 -0.65
C LEU A 53 -24.65 7.21 -1.64
N ALA A 54 -24.39 6.26 -2.54
CA ALA A 54 -25.38 5.75 -3.48
C ALA A 54 -26.59 5.14 -2.76
N ILE A 55 -26.36 4.37 -1.68
CA ILE A 55 -27.44 3.81 -0.85
C ILE A 55 -28.27 4.91 -0.21
N SER A 56 -27.67 5.99 0.30
CA SER A 56 -28.45 7.11 0.88
C SER A 56 -29.38 7.79 -0.13
N GLN A 57 -29.13 7.62 -1.43
CA GLN A 57 -29.90 8.19 -2.53
C GLN A 57 -30.92 7.20 -3.10
N ALA A 58 -31.06 5.99 -2.54
CA ALA A 58 -31.89 4.91 -3.07
C ALA A 58 -33.41 5.02 -2.75
N GLY A 59 -33.86 6.15 -2.21
CA GLY A 59 -35.27 6.43 -1.92
C GLY A 59 -35.91 5.40 -0.99
N SER A 60 -36.99 4.74 -1.45
CA SER A 60 -37.75 3.77 -0.64
C SER A 60 -36.95 2.51 -0.27
N LYS A 61 -35.87 2.18 -1.01
CA LYS A 61 -35.03 1.01 -0.74
C LYS A 61 -33.87 1.29 0.22
N THR A 62 -33.64 2.54 0.61
CA THR A 62 -32.51 2.96 1.46
C THR A 62 -32.40 2.15 2.75
N GLY A 63 -33.51 1.98 3.50
CA GLY A 63 -33.48 1.24 4.77
C GLY A 63 -33.08 -0.22 4.61
N ALA A 64 -33.66 -0.91 3.62
CA ALA A 64 -33.34 -2.31 3.34
C ALA A 64 -31.88 -2.48 2.88
N LEU A 65 -31.39 -1.60 2.00
CA LEU A 65 -30.02 -1.62 1.51
C LEU A 65 -29.00 -1.34 2.62
N TYR A 66 -29.26 -0.36 3.50
CA TYR A 66 -28.40 -0.10 4.66
C TYR A 66 -28.34 -1.29 5.62
N ALA A 67 -29.48 -1.92 5.91
CA ALA A 67 -29.52 -3.08 6.79
C ALA A 67 -28.68 -4.26 6.26
N ALA A 68 -28.72 -4.51 4.95
CA ALA A 68 -28.01 -5.64 4.35
C ALA A 68 -26.54 -5.37 4.02
N CYS A 69 -26.23 -4.15 3.55
CA CYS A 69 -24.93 -3.79 2.96
C CYS A 69 -24.13 -2.82 3.84
N GLY A 70 -24.80 -1.98 4.63
CA GLY A 70 -24.19 -0.90 5.42
C GLY A 70 -23.02 -1.36 6.28
N PRO A 71 -23.17 -2.41 7.12
CA PRO A 71 -22.07 -2.90 7.96
C PRO A 71 -20.84 -3.32 7.15
N LEU A 72 -21.04 -4.02 6.02
CA LEU A 72 -19.94 -4.50 5.17
C LEU A 72 -19.17 -3.33 4.54
N LEU A 73 -19.87 -2.29 4.09
CA LEU A 73 -19.26 -1.11 3.51
C LEU A 73 -18.54 -0.26 4.56
N ILE A 74 -19.11 -0.11 5.77
CA ILE A 74 -18.47 0.61 6.88
C ILE A 74 -17.19 -0.10 7.33
N TYR A 75 -17.23 -1.43 7.51
CA TYR A 75 -16.01 -2.19 7.80
C TYR A 75 -15.01 -2.09 6.63
N GLY A 76 -15.50 -2.11 5.39
CA GLY A 76 -14.69 -1.86 4.20
C GLY A 76 -13.92 -0.54 4.26
N VAL A 77 -14.56 0.58 4.65
CA VAL A 77 -13.88 1.86 4.88
C VAL A 77 -12.76 1.73 5.92
N GLY A 78 -13.04 1.11 7.06
CA GLY A 78 -12.03 0.90 8.11
C GLY A 78 -10.82 0.10 7.62
N ILE A 79 -11.07 -1.02 6.93
CA ILE A 79 -10.02 -1.88 6.37
C ILE A 79 -9.22 -1.14 5.28
N SER A 80 -9.89 -0.31 4.47
CA SER A 80 -9.23 0.53 3.45
C SER A 80 -8.23 1.52 4.07
N LEU A 81 -8.60 2.16 5.19
CA LEU A 81 -7.72 3.06 5.92
C LEU A 81 -6.50 2.30 6.49
N ILE A 82 -6.70 1.08 6.99
CA ILE A 82 -5.60 0.23 7.46
C ILE A 82 -4.66 -0.14 6.31
N ALA A 83 -5.20 -0.54 5.15
CA ALA A 83 -4.40 -0.86 3.97
C ALA A 83 -3.57 0.36 3.50
N GLY A 84 -4.21 1.52 3.37
CA GLY A 84 -3.53 2.77 2.99
C GLY A 84 -2.48 3.19 4.01
N GLY A 85 -2.77 3.08 5.30
CA GLY A 85 -1.83 3.37 6.39
C GLY A 85 -0.63 2.43 6.39
N MET A 86 -0.85 1.13 6.14
CA MET A 86 0.24 0.14 6.01
C MET A 86 1.12 0.39 4.78
N ALA A 87 0.53 0.74 3.64
CA ALA A 87 1.26 1.14 2.45
C ALA A 87 2.14 2.36 2.75
N TRP A 88 1.55 3.40 3.37
CA TRP A 88 2.27 4.61 3.76
C TRP A 88 3.44 4.32 4.70
N PHE A 89 3.19 3.51 5.73
CA PHE A 89 4.21 3.13 6.70
C PHE A 89 5.34 2.31 6.07
N ASN A 90 5.04 1.43 5.11
CA ASN A 90 6.06 0.69 4.37
C ASN A 90 7.06 1.62 3.69
N PHE A 91 6.55 2.59 2.93
CA PHE A 91 7.40 3.53 2.21
C PHE A 91 8.16 4.47 3.14
N THR A 92 7.56 4.92 4.24
CA THR A 92 8.26 5.71 5.26
C THR A 92 9.44 4.93 5.87
N VAL A 93 9.25 3.65 6.18
CA VAL A 93 10.35 2.81 6.69
C VAL A 93 11.43 2.63 5.62
N ALA A 94 11.05 2.38 4.36
CA ALA A 94 12.00 2.24 3.26
C ALA A 94 12.84 3.51 3.03
N MET A 95 12.22 4.69 3.03
CA MET A 95 12.92 5.97 2.92
C MET A 95 13.89 6.20 4.08
N ASN A 96 13.49 5.88 5.31
CA ASN A 96 14.38 5.99 6.47
C ASN A 96 15.60 5.08 6.36
N VAL A 97 15.45 3.88 5.78
CA VAL A 97 16.56 2.98 5.47
C VAL A 97 17.50 3.61 4.45
N TYR A 98 16.99 4.12 3.33
CA TYR A 98 17.83 4.75 2.31
C TYR A 98 18.54 6.01 2.82
N ALA A 99 17.85 6.85 3.59
CA ALA A 99 18.45 8.00 4.25
C ALA A 99 19.58 7.59 5.20
N SER A 100 19.37 6.53 5.99
CA SER A 100 20.40 6.00 6.89
C SER A 100 21.62 5.47 6.11
N ILE A 101 21.38 4.78 4.99
CA ILE A 101 22.46 4.29 4.11
C ILE A 101 23.27 5.45 3.54
N LEU A 102 22.63 6.52 3.07
CA LEU A 102 23.30 7.71 2.55
C LEU A 102 24.22 8.36 3.59
N VAL A 103 23.76 8.49 4.83
CA VAL A 103 24.57 9.00 5.95
C VAL A 103 25.80 8.11 6.20
N HIS A 104 25.63 6.79 6.19
CA HIS A 104 26.73 5.85 6.42
C HIS A 104 27.75 5.83 5.27
N ILE A 105 27.30 5.94 4.01
CA ILE A 105 28.20 6.06 2.85
C ILE A 105 29.05 7.33 2.98
N ARG A 106 28.45 8.46 3.36
CA ARG A 106 29.17 9.73 3.59
C ARG A 106 30.22 9.61 4.69
N GLU A 107 29.92 8.83 5.73
CA GLU A 107 30.82 8.58 6.86
C GLU A 107 31.81 7.42 6.61
N ASN A 108 31.82 6.81 5.41
CA ASN A 108 32.58 5.60 5.09
C ASN A 108 32.35 4.44 6.08
N LYS A 109 31.13 4.31 6.61
CA LYS A 109 30.71 3.23 7.52
C LYS A 109 29.85 2.20 6.79
N GLU A 110 29.90 0.95 7.25
CA GLU A 110 28.97 -0.08 6.80
C GLU A 110 27.59 0.10 7.48
N TYR A 111 26.53 0.17 6.69
CA TYR A 111 25.17 0.14 7.20
C TYR A 111 24.63 -1.29 7.21
N LYS A 112 24.17 -1.75 8.38
CA LYS A 112 23.49 -3.05 8.53
C LYS A 112 22.01 -2.81 8.86
N VAL A 113 21.14 -3.19 7.93
CA VAL A 113 19.68 -3.12 8.13
C VAL A 113 19.30 -4.03 9.30
N SER A 114 18.62 -3.48 10.30
CA SER A 114 18.20 -4.25 11.48
C SER A 114 17.15 -5.32 11.11
N ARG A 115 17.14 -6.44 11.83
CA ARG A 115 16.14 -7.51 11.65
C ARG A 115 14.71 -6.99 11.80
N LYS A 116 14.48 -6.09 12.76
CA LYS A 116 13.17 -5.47 13.02
C LYS A 116 12.67 -4.73 11.78
N VAL A 117 13.50 -3.88 11.19
CA VAL A 117 13.17 -3.11 9.98
C VAL A 117 12.84 -4.04 8.82
N ARG A 118 13.64 -5.09 8.59
CA ARG A 118 13.39 -6.06 7.52
C ARG A 118 12.06 -6.79 7.68
N VAL A 119 11.74 -7.22 8.91
CA VAL A 119 10.46 -7.88 9.23
C VAL A 119 9.29 -6.91 9.03
N THR A 120 9.41 -5.67 9.52
CA THR A 120 8.39 -4.64 9.35
C THR A 120 8.11 -4.35 7.88
N MET A 121 9.16 -4.18 7.06
CA MET A 121 9.01 -3.99 5.61
C MET A 121 8.33 -5.20 4.97
N GLY A 122 8.74 -6.43 5.32
CA GLY A 122 8.13 -7.64 4.80
C GLY A 122 6.64 -7.76 5.13
N ILE A 123 6.26 -7.54 6.40
CA ILE A 123 4.86 -7.57 6.84
C ILE A 123 4.03 -6.53 6.11
N THR A 124 4.57 -5.32 5.91
CA THR A 124 3.81 -4.23 5.30
C THR A 124 3.73 -4.36 3.77
N VAL A 125 4.75 -4.90 3.09
CA VAL A 125 4.69 -5.23 1.66
C VAL A 125 3.63 -6.28 1.36
N TRP A 126 3.56 -7.36 2.16
CA TRP A 126 2.65 -8.48 1.89
C TRP A 126 1.30 -8.34 2.59
N GLY A 127 1.25 -7.68 3.73
CA GLY A 127 0.03 -7.42 4.49
C GLY A 127 -0.87 -6.40 3.81
N THR A 128 -0.31 -5.36 3.17
CA THR A 128 -1.09 -4.35 2.44
C THR A 128 -2.00 -4.96 1.36
N PRO A 129 -1.50 -5.75 0.39
CA PRO A 129 -2.37 -6.35 -0.63
C PRO A 129 -3.36 -7.36 -0.05
N LEU A 130 -2.98 -8.09 1.02
CA LEU A 130 -3.91 -9.01 1.70
C LEU A 130 -5.09 -8.25 2.32
N ILE A 131 -4.83 -7.16 3.04
CA ILE A 131 -5.86 -6.33 3.67
C ILE A 131 -6.71 -5.63 2.61
N ALA A 132 -6.11 -5.15 1.52
CA ALA A 132 -6.84 -4.59 0.39
C ALA A 132 -7.77 -5.64 -0.27
N ALA A 133 -7.31 -6.89 -0.41
CA ALA A 133 -8.13 -7.98 -0.94
C ALA A 133 -9.33 -8.29 -0.02
N ILE A 134 -9.13 -8.24 1.30
CA ILE A 134 -10.21 -8.39 2.28
C ILE A 134 -11.25 -7.26 2.13
N ALA A 135 -10.81 -6.01 1.98
CA ALA A 135 -11.72 -4.88 1.72
C ALA A 135 -12.54 -5.09 0.45
N LEU A 136 -11.90 -5.51 -0.66
CA LEU A 136 -12.59 -5.84 -1.91
C LEU A 136 -13.58 -7.00 -1.73
N GLY A 137 -13.23 -8.02 -0.95
CA GLY A 137 -14.15 -9.11 -0.61
C GLY A 137 -15.42 -8.62 0.08
N LEU A 138 -15.30 -7.69 1.03
CA LEU A 138 -16.46 -7.06 1.68
C LEU A 138 -17.31 -6.26 0.70
N PHE A 139 -16.67 -5.55 -0.25
CA PHE A 139 -17.38 -4.81 -1.29
C PHE A 139 -18.19 -5.75 -2.19
N PHE A 140 -17.60 -6.84 -2.69
CA PHE A 140 -18.31 -7.80 -3.54
C PHE A 140 -19.46 -8.50 -2.79
N LEU A 141 -19.25 -8.83 -1.51
CA LEU A 141 -20.33 -9.39 -0.69
C LEU A 141 -21.48 -8.39 -0.49
N ALA A 142 -21.15 -7.10 -0.28
CA ALA A 142 -22.16 -6.04 -0.20
C ALA A 142 -22.92 -5.89 -1.52
N ALA A 143 -22.22 -5.93 -2.66
CA ALA A 143 -22.84 -5.87 -3.97
C ALA A 143 -23.81 -7.04 -4.22
N ALA A 144 -23.42 -8.28 -3.88
CA ALA A 144 -24.28 -9.45 -4.00
C ALA A 144 -25.54 -9.37 -3.10
N ARG A 145 -25.43 -8.77 -1.92
CA ARG A 145 -26.59 -8.51 -1.05
C ARG A 145 -27.49 -7.43 -1.62
N ALA A 146 -26.91 -6.38 -2.20
CA ALA A 146 -27.66 -5.30 -2.83
C ALA A 146 -28.49 -5.81 -4.02
N THR A 147 -27.93 -6.69 -4.86
CA THR A 147 -28.66 -7.26 -6.02
C THR A 147 -29.92 -8.01 -5.60
N ASN A 148 -29.89 -8.75 -4.50
CA ASN A 148 -31.06 -9.48 -3.98
C ASN A 148 -32.18 -8.54 -3.48
N ILE A 149 -31.85 -7.30 -3.11
CA ILE A 149 -32.83 -6.29 -2.66
C ILE A 149 -33.36 -5.47 -3.85
N LEU A 150 -32.51 -5.24 -4.85
CA LEU A 150 -32.86 -4.46 -6.03
C LEU A 150 -33.73 -5.27 -6.99
N HIS A 151 -33.42 -6.57 -7.17
CA HIS A 151 -34.14 -7.52 -8.00
C HIS A 151 -34.62 -8.72 -7.18
N PRO A 152 -35.64 -8.53 -6.32
CA PRO A 152 -36.26 -9.63 -5.58
C PRO A 152 -36.99 -10.60 -6.51
#